data_AF-A0A7C2ZR49-F1
#
_entry.id   AF-A0A7C2ZR49-F1
#
_cell.length_a   1.000
_cell.length_b   1.000
_cell.length_c   1.000
_cell.angle_alpha   90.00
_cell.angle_beta   90.00
_cell.angle_gamma   90.00
#
_symmetry.space_group_name_H-M   'P 1'
#
loop_
_entity.id
_entity.type
_entity.pdbx_description
1 polymer ?
#
loop_
_entity_poly.entity_id
_entity_poly.type
_entity_poly.pdbx_seq_one_letter_code
_entity_poly.pdbx_strand_id
1 'polypeptide(L)'
;MRPPDHPECCKIKKRFTGNSRDGYFLFLDVDGVEPTNNSTEQKIRFVVLDRRVTQGTNSDAGMRFYERVWTVVASCICQGKNIFKFLTESLKAYYANTLPPSILSAT
;
A
#
# COMPACT_ATOMS: atom_id res chain seq x y z
N MET A 1 8.54 33.52 -4.40
CA MET A 1 7.59 32.58 -5.02
C MET A 1 8.10 32.28 -6.43
N ARG A 2 8.17 31.01 -6.86
CA ARG A 2 8.66 30.68 -8.21
C ARG A 2 7.61 31.11 -9.26
N PRO A 3 8.03 31.61 -10.44
CA PRO A 3 7.10 32.02 -11.49
C PRO A 3 6.30 30.82 -12.02
N PRO A 4 5.08 31.01 -12.56
CA PRO A 4 4.22 29.93 -13.06
C PRO A 4 4.87 29.04 -14.11
N ASP A 5 5.76 29.60 -14.92
CA ASP A 5 6.48 28.90 -16.00
C ASP A 5 7.75 28.18 -15.51
N HIS A 6 8.04 28.24 -14.20
CA HIS A 6 9.15 27.50 -13.62
C HIS A 6 8.94 25.98 -13.82
N PRO A 7 9.97 25.19 -14.18
CA PRO A 7 9.83 23.76 -14.49
C PRO A 7 9.05 22.94 -13.43
N GLU A 8 9.32 23.15 -12.15
CA GLU A 8 8.58 22.51 -11.06
C GLU A 8 7.09 22.90 -11.01
N CYS A 9 6.75 24.16 -11.27
CA CYS A 9 5.35 24.62 -11.34
C CYS A 9 4.64 23.98 -12.54
N CYS A 10 5.33 23.87 -13.68
CA CYS A 10 4.82 23.16 -14.86
C CYS A 10 4.57 21.67 -14.61
N LYS A 11 5.45 20.99 -13.86
CA LYS A 11 5.25 19.58 -13.45
C LYS A 11 4.02 19.41 -12.57
N ILE A 12 3.85 20.27 -11.57
CA ILE A 12 2.70 20.25 -10.67
C ILE A 12 1.41 20.52 -11.45
N LYS A 13 1.40 21.54 -12.33
CA LYS A 13 0.28 21.84 -13.23
C LYS A 13 -0.11 20.61 -14.05
N LYS A 14 0.86 19.95 -14.70
CA LYS A 14 0.61 18.74 -15.50
C LYS A 14 0.02 17.60 -14.67
N ARG A 15 0.42 17.43 -13.41
CA ARG A 15 -0.14 16.41 -12.51
C ARG A 15 -1.59 16.68 -12.17
N PHE A 16 -1.97 17.94 -11.94
CA PHE A 16 -3.33 18.33 -11.60
C PHE A 16 -4.28 18.39 -12.81
N THR A 17 -3.75 18.61 -14.02
CA THR A 17 -4.56 18.66 -15.25
C THR A 17 -4.63 17.32 -15.98
N GLY A 18 -3.87 16.31 -15.56
CA GLY A 18 -3.86 14.98 -16.19
C GLY A 18 -4.88 14.01 -15.59
N ASN A 19 -4.88 12.76 -16.07
CA ASN A 19 -5.80 11.69 -15.66
C ASN A 19 -5.75 11.32 -14.16
N SER A 20 -4.78 11.85 -13.41
CA SER A 20 -4.63 11.63 -11.97
C SER A 20 -5.43 12.62 -11.12
N ARG A 21 -6.11 13.60 -11.74
CA ARG A 21 -6.83 14.69 -11.05
C ARG A 21 -7.86 14.18 -10.04
N ASP A 22 -8.62 13.16 -10.41
CA ASP A 22 -9.79 12.70 -9.65
C ASP A 22 -9.42 12.14 -8.27
N GLY A 23 -8.18 11.68 -8.09
CA GLY A 23 -7.71 11.16 -6.80
C GLY A 23 -7.12 12.22 -5.85
N TYR A 24 -6.74 13.41 -6.33
CA TYR A 24 -6.07 14.42 -5.49
C TYR A 24 -7.02 15.15 -4.54
N PHE A 25 -8.27 15.31 -4.94
CA PHE A 25 -9.25 16.13 -4.24
C PHE A 25 -10.48 15.34 -3.79
N LEU A 26 -10.34 14.03 -3.58
CA LEU A 26 -11.43 13.13 -3.20
C LEU A 26 -12.17 13.58 -1.93
N PHE A 27 -11.50 14.32 -1.04
CA PHE A 27 -12.10 14.92 0.16
C PHE A 27 -13.16 15.99 -0.12
N LEU A 28 -13.22 16.54 -1.35
CA LEU A 28 -14.28 17.44 -1.77
C LEU A 28 -15.56 16.67 -2.13
N ASP A 29 -15.42 15.41 -2.55
CA ASP A 29 -16.52 14.60 -3.09
C ASP A 29 -16.98 13.49 -2.10
N VAL A 30 -16.12 13.09 -1.16
CA VAL A 30 -16.37 11.96 -0.24
C VAL A 30 -16.17 12.39 1.21
N ASP A 31 -17.27 12.38 1.97
CA ASP A 31 -17.26 12.65 3.41
C ASP A 31 -16.35 11.67 4.16
N GLY A 32 -15.55 12.21 5.10
CA GLY A 32 -14.64 11.44 5.94
C GLY A 32 -13.28 11.13 5.31
N VAL A 33 -13.02 11.57 4.07
CA VAL A 33 -11.68 11.53 3.48
C VAL A 33 -10.91 12.79 3.92
N GLU A 34 -9.78 12.59 4.57
CA GLU A 34 -8.90 13.70 4.98
C GLU A 34 -8.29 14.41 3.76
N PRO A 35 -8.06 15.74 3.82
CA PRO A 35 -7.41 16.49 2.75
C PRO A 35 -5.90 16.20 2.64
N THR A 36 -5.39 15.27 3.44
CA THR A 36 -3.98 14.87 3.48
C THR A 36 -3.85 13.37 3.27
N ASN A 37 -2.75 12.93 2.65
CA ASN A 37 -2.47 11.50 2.50
C ASN A 37 -1.87 10.86 3.78
N ASN A 38 -1.86 11.57 4.92
CA ASN A 38 -1.10 11.18 6.10
C ASN A 38 -1.47 9.79 6.61
N SER A 39 -2.76 9.43 6.54
CA SER A 39 -3.24 8.09 6.90
C SER A 39 -2.64 7.00 6.01
N THR A 40 -2.56 7.25 4.70
CA THR A 40 -1.93 6.36 3.73
C THR A 40 -0.42 6.28 3.94
N GLU A 41 0.25 7.43 4.07
CA GLU A 41 1.70 7.50 4.34
C GLU A 41 2.08 6.78 5.63
N GLN A 42 1.31 6.97 6.71
CA GLN A 42 1.53 6.31 7.99
C GLN A 42 1.40 4.79 7.87
N LYS A 43 0.41 4.29 7.11
CA LYS A 43 0.22 2.85 6.86
C LYS A 43 1.38 2.24 6.06
N ILE A 44 1.91 2.95 5.06
CA ILE A 44 3.02 2.43 4.23
C ILE A 44 4.40 2.65 4.85
N ARG A 45 4.54 3.58 5.81
CA ARG A 45 5.83 3.97 6.40
C ARG A 45 6.60 2.78 6.96
N PHE A 46 5.93 1.80 7.56
CA PHE A 46 6.58 0.63 8.13
C PHE A 46 7.31 -0.20 7.06
N VAL A 47 6.69 -0.42 5.90
CA VAL A 47 7.30 -1.15 4.77
C VAL A 47 8.50 -0.39 4.20
N VAL A 48 8.38 0.94 4.10
CA VAL A 48 9.48 1.80 3.61
C VAL A 48 10.67 1.77 4.57
N LEU A 49 10.41 1.85 5.88
CA LEU A 49 11.45 1.78 6.91
C LEU A 49 12.11 0.40 6.94
N ASP A 50 11.31 -0.67 6.91
CA ASP A 50 11.81 -2.04 6.86
C ASP A 50 12.76 -2.23 5.67
N ARG A 51 12.34 -1.87 4.45
CA ARG A 51 13.19 -1.96 3.25
C ARG A 51 14.48 -1.14 3.37
N ARG A 52 14.41 0.02 4.00
CA ARG A 52 15.59 0.88 4.21
C ARG A 52 16.57 0.24 5.19
N VAL A 53 16.09 -0.41 6.25
CA VAL A 53 16.93 -1.05 7.28
C VAL A 53 17.49 -2.38 6.80
N THR A 54 16.66 -3.22 6.18
CA THR A 54 17.05 -4.56 5.72
C THR A 54 17.82 -4.54 4.39
N GLN A 55 17.89 -3.38 3.73
CA GLN A 55 18.33 -3.20 2.34
C GLN A 55 17.54 -4.03 1.31
N GLY A 56 16.46 -4.70 1.74
CA GLY A 56 15.62 -5.54 0.92
C GLY A 56 16.37 -6.70 0.25
N THR A 57 15.79 -7.20 -0.85
CA THR A 57 16.37 -8.26 -1.66
C THR A 57 16.61 -7.76 -3.08
N ASN A 58 17.72 -8.16 -3.71
CA ASN A 58 18.01 -7.80 -5.10
C ASN A 58 17.51 -8.84 -6.12
N SER A 59 16.84 -9.92 -5.69
CA SER A 59 16.28 -10.92 -6.59
C SER A 59 14.79 -10.68 -6.83
N ASP A 60 14.31 -11.00 -8.03
CA ASP A 60 12.88 -10.91 -8.36
C ASP A 60 12.02 -11.77 -7.44
N ALA A 61 12.49 -12.99 -7.13
CA ALA A 61 11.81 -13.90 -6.20
C ALA A 61 11.69 -13.30 -4.80
N GLY A 62 12.74 -12.67 -4.29
CA GLY A 62 12.73 -12.03 -2.98
C GLY A 62 11.84 -10.78 -2.96
N MET A 63 11.85 -9.97 -4.02
CA MET A 63 10.95 -8.81 -4.14
C MET A 63 9.49 -9.24 -4.15
N ARG A 64 9.14 -10.29 -4.90
CA ARG A 64 7.77 -10.84 -4.93
C ARG A 64 7.34 -11.42 -3.59
N PHE A 65 8.25 -12.08 -2.87
CA PHE A 65 7.98 -12.56 -1.53
C PHE A 65 7.69 -11.41 -0.57
N TYR A 66 8.56 -10.40 -0.53
CA TYR A 66 8.38 -9.21 0.32
C TYR A 66 7.08 -8.47 0.01
N GLU A 67 6.78 -8.24 -1.28
CA GLU A 67 5.53 -7.63 -1.75
C GLU A 67 4.31 -8.36 -1.18
N ARG A 68 4.28 -9.70 -1.29
CA ARG A 68 3.16 -10.53 -0.82
C ARG A 68 3.05 -10.54 0.69
N VAL A 69 4.15 -10.76 1.41
CA VAL A 69 4.14 -10.84 2.87
C VAL A 69 3.72 -9.50 3.47
N TRP A 70 4.26 -8.38 2.99
CA TRP A 70 3.86 -7.06 3.49
C TRP A 70 2.41 -6.72 3.17
N THR A 71 1.90 -7.13 2.00
CA THR A 71 0.48 -7.01 1.67
C THR A 71 -0.40 -7.79 2.65
N VAL A 72 0.02 -9.02 3.00
CA VAL A 72 -0.66 -9.86 3.98
C VAL A 72 -0.68 -9.21 5.37
N VAL A 73 0.48 -8.75 5.84
CA VAL A 73 0.62 -8.11 7.13
C VAL A 73 -0.24 -6.85 7.20
N ALA A 74 -0.13 -5.96 6.21
CA ALA A 74 -0.88 -4.70 6.18
C ALA A 74 -2.40 -4.95 6.15
N SER A 75 -2.86 -5.93 5.36
CA SER A 75 -4.28 -6.28 5.29
C SER A 75 -4.79 -6.89 6.59
N CYS A 76 -4.01 -7.78 7.21
CA CYS A 76 -4.38 -8.37 8.49
C CYS A 76 -4.47 -7.32 9.60
N ILE A 77 -3.53 -6.37 9.66
CA ILE A 77 -3.57 -5.25 10.61
C ILE A 77 -4.82 -4.40 10.37
N CYS A 78 -5.11 -4.02 9.12
CA CYS A 78 -6.29 -3.23 8.78
C CYS A 78 -7.60 -3.94 9.15
N GLN A 79 -7.65 -5.26 9.03
CA GLN A 79 -8.85 -6.07 9.31
C GLN A 79 -8.92 -6.59 10.76
N GLY A 80 -7.93 -6.30 11.61
CA GLY A 80 -7.86 -6.85 12.96
C GLY A 80 -7.65 -8.38 13.01
N LYS A 81 -7.12 -8.99 11.94
CA LYS A 81 -6.84 -10.43 11.86
C LYS A 81 -5.49 -10.77 12.50
N ASN A 82 -5.42 -11.94 13.12
CA ASN A 82 -4.16 -12.47 13.64
C ASN A 82 -3.25 -12.94 12.48
N ILE A 83 -2.15 -12.21 12.27
CA ILE A 83 -1.18 -12.45 11.19
C ILE A 83 -0.60 -13.86 11.26
N PHE A 84 -0.17 -14.28 12.44
CA PHE A 84 0.47 -15.60 12.64
C PHE A 84 -0.50 -16.74 12.31
N LYS A 85 -1.76 -16.61 12.76
CA LYS A 85 -2.81 -17.58 12.43
C LYS A 85 -3.03 -17.66 10.92
N PHE A 86 -3.18 -16.51 10.26
CA PHE A 86 -3.40 -16.45 8.81
C PHE A 86 -2.27 -17.11 8.01
N LEU A 87 -1.01 -16.81 8.35
CA LEU A 87 0.16 -17.43 7.71
C LEU A 87 0.22 -18.93 7.96
N THR A 88 -0.06 -19.36 9.20
CA THR A 88 -0.09 -20.78 9.56
C THR A 88 -1.15 -21.55 8.78
N GLU A 89 -2.36 -21.02 8.71
CA GLU A 89 -3.46 -21.61 7.94
C GLU A 89 -3.15 -21.64 6.43
N SER A 90 -2.52 -20.59 5.91
CA SER A 90 -2.09 -20.53 4.50
C SER A 90 -1.06 -21.61 4.17
N LEU A 91 -0.05 -21.79 5.04
CA LEU A 91 0.97 -22.83 4.87
C LEU A 91 0.36 -24.23 4.98
N LYS A 92 -0.50 -24.47 5.98
CA LYS A 92 -1.23 -25.74 6.12
C LYS A 92 -2.05 -26.06 4.88
N ALA A 93 -2.79 -25.08 4.36
CA ALA A 93 -3.61 -25.26 3.16
C ALA A 93 -2.75 -25.59 1.93
N TYR A 94 -1.62 -24.90 1.77
CA TYR A 94 -0.66 -25.16 0.69
C TYR A 94 -0.12 -26.60 0.74
N TYR A 95 0.38 -27.05 1.89
CA TYR A 95 0.89 -28.42 2.03
C TYR A 95 -0.19 -29.50 1.90
N ALA A 96 -1.43 -29.18 2.29
CA ALA A 96 -2.56 -30.09 2.16
C ALA A 96 -3.23 -30.06 0.77
N ASN A 97 -2.76 -29.21 -0.16
CA ASN A 97 -3.43 -28.94 -1.45
C ASN A 97 -4.93 -28.58 -1.29
N THR A 98 -5.25 -27.77 -0.28
CA THR A 98 -6.60 -27.28 0.00
C THR A 98 -6.70 -25.76 -0.19
N LEU A 99 -7.92 -25.22 -0.15
CA LEU A 99 -8.16 -23.79 -0.36
C LEU A 99 -7.55 -22.96 0.79
N PRO A 100 -6.67 -21.97 0.51
CA PRO A 100 -6.11 -21.11 1.54
C PRO A 100 -7.13 -20.12 2.10
N PRO A 101 -6.92 -19.59 3.32
CA PRO A 101 -7.78 -18.54 3.87
C PRO A 101 -7.73 -17.28 2.99
N SER A 102 -8.90 -16.64 2.81
CA SER A 102 -8.98 -15.40 2.03
C SER A 102 -8.44 -14.22 2.82
N ILE A 103 -7.56 -13.46 2.16
CA ILE A 103 -7.11 -12.15 2.64
C ILE A 103 -8.16 -11.06 2.42
N LEU A 104 -9.01 -11.22 1.42
CA LEU A 104 -10.09 -10.28 1.13
C LEU A 104 -11.19 -10.50 2.16
N SER A 105 -11.67 -9.42 2.77
CA SER A 105 -12.88 -9.46 3.60
C SER A 105 -14.06 -9.90 2.73
N ALA A 106 -14.98 -10.71 3.30
CA ALA A 106 -16.30 -10.85 2.70
C ALA A 106 -16.97 -9.47 2.77
N THR A 107 -17.30 -8.93 1.60
CA THR A 107 -18.08 -7.69 1.43
C THR A 107 -19.47 -7.84 2.04
#